data_AF-A0A949ZMI2-F1
#
_entry.id   AF-A0A949ZMI2-F1
#
_cell.length_a   1.000
_cell.length_b   1.000
_cell.length_c   1.000
_cell.angle_alpha   90.00
_cell.angle_beta   90.00
_cell.angle_gamma   90.00
#
_symmetry.space_group_name_H-M   'P 1'
#
loop_
_entity.id
_entity.type
_entity.pdbx_description
1 polymer ?
#
loop_
_entity_poly.entity_id
_entity_poly.type
_entity_poly.pdbx_seq_one_letter_code
_entity_poly.pdbx_strand_id
1 'polypeptide(L)' 'MYHYNPQTALEELNEEAALPNPVHMRDMLLRARLDADHSLRLNRAFLEYQRHFAEAQGLAREILSELRGAKCRTA' A
#
# COMPACT_ATOMS: atom_id res chain seq x y z
N MET A 1 17.49 4.09 1.96
CA MET A 1 17.12 5.47 1.56
C MET A 1 16.13 5.31 0.43
N TYR A 2 14.83 5.53 0.67
CA TYR A 2 13.79 5.25 -0.33
C TYR A 2 13.90 6.21 -1.51
N HIS A 3 14.10 5.67 -2.71
CA HIS A 3 14.26 6.44 -3.93
C HIS A 3 12.87 6.78 -4.48
N TYR A 4 12.58 8.08 -4.61
CA TYR A 4 11.33 8.62 -5.14
C TYR A 4 11.20 8.40 -6.67
N ASN A 5 11.22 7.15 -7.13
CA ASN A 5 11.02 6.79 -8.53
C ASN A 5 9.83 5.82 -8.66
N PRO A 6 8.73 6.20 -9.33
CA PRO A 6 7.54 5.35 -9.47
C PRO A 6 7.81 4.08 -10.30
N GLN A 7 8.79 4.08 -11.20
CA GLN A 7 9.19 2.89 -11.94
C GLN A 7 9.87 1.87 -11.02
N THR A 8 10.75 2.33 -10.14
CA THR A 8 11.42 1.49 -9.14
C THR A 8 10.43 0.97 -8.10
N ALA A 9 9.49 1.80 -7.64
CA ALA A 9 8.42 1.36 -6.75
C ALA A 9 7.50 0.28 -7.40
N LEU A 10 7.34 0.32 -8.73
CA LEU A 10 6.59 -0.69 -9.50
C LEU A 10 7.37 -2.00 -9.65
N GLU A 11 8.70 -1.92 -9.82
CA GLU A 11 9.59 -3.09 -9.86
C GLU A 11 9.65 -3.78 -8.49
N GLU A 12 9.83 -3.02 -7.41
CA GLU A 12 9.86 -3.52 -6.02
C GLU A 12 8.53 -4.18 -5.59
N LEU A 13 7.38 -3.66 -6.06
CA LEU A 13 6.06 -4.25 -5.80
C LEU A 13 5.94 -5.68 -6.34
N ASN A 14 6.61 -5.98 -7.47
CA ASN A 14 6.56 -7.28 -8.12
C ASN A 14 7.52 -8.30 -7.48
N GLU A 15 8.61 -7.84 -6.87
CA GLU A 15 9.66 -8.70 -6.33
C GLU A 15 9.44 -9.08 -4.84
N GLU A 16 8.80 -8.23 -4.04
CA GLU A 16 8.61 -8.47 -2.59
C GLU A 16 7.14 -8.47 -2.10
N ALA A 17 6.16 -8.42 -3.01
CA ALA A 17 4.72 -8.41 -2.70
C ALA A 17 4.33 -7.38 -1.61
N ALA A 18 4.99 -6.22 -1.60
CA ALA A 18 4.77 -5.16 -0.64
C ALA A 18 3.94 -4.03 -1.27
N LEU A 19 2.72 -3.82 -0.78
CA LEU A 19 1.92 -2.65 -1.17
C LEU A 19 2.60 -1.35 -0.70
N PRO A 20 2.80 -0.32 -1.56
CA PRO A 20 3.41 0.94 -1.15
C PRO A 20 2.62 1.64 -0.04
N ASN A 21 3.30 2.27 0.92
CA ASN A 21 2.60 3.06 1.93
C ASN A 21 1.74 4.17 1.25
N PRO A 22 0.44 4.31 1.57
CA PRO A 22 -0.42 5.34 0.99
C PRO A 22 0.13 6.77 1.09
N VAL A 23 0.94 7.09 2.11
CA VAL A 23 1.60 8.39 2.23
C VAL A 23 2.56 8.64 1.07
N HIS A 24 3.40 7.65 0.73
CA HIS A 24 4.35 7.77 -0.38
C HIS A 24 3.62 7.85 -1.73
N MET A 25 2.54 7.09 -1.90
CA MET A 25 1.70 7.17 -3.09
C MET A 25 1.06 8.55 -3.26
N ARG A 26 0.54 9.15 -2.18
CA ARG A 26 -0.01 10.51 -2.18
C ARG A 26 1.06 11.53 -2.58
N ASP A 27 2.24 11.44 -1.98
CA ASP A 27 3.35 12.36 -2.26
C ASP A 27 3.79 12.29 -3.73
N MET A 28 3.87 11.09 -4.30
CA MET A 28 4.18 10.91 -5.72
C MET A 28 3.11 11.54 -6.62
N LEU A 29 1.82 11.34 -6.31
CA LEU A 29 0.73 11.96 -7.07
C LEU A 29 0.79 13.49 -7.03
N LEU A 30 1.09 14.08 -5.87
CA LEU A 30 1.22 15.53 -5.72
C LEU A 30 2.43 16.10 -6.49
N ARG A 31 3.53 15.35 -6.55
CA ARG A 31 4.76 15.77 -7.24
C ARG A 31 4.71 15.58 -8.74
N ALA A 32 3.81 14.75 -9.27
CA ALA A 32 3.71 14.44 -10.69
C ALA A 32 3.23 15.60 -11.57
N ARG A 33 2.78 16.73 -10.98
CA ARG A 33 2.32 17.95 -11.69
C ARG A 33 1.36 17.64 -12.85
N LEU A 34 0.38 16.78 -12.58
CA LEU A 34 -0.61 16.32 -13.56
C LEU A 34 -1.58 17.44 -13.94
N ASP A 35 -2.18 17.33 -15.12
CA ASP A 35 -3.34 18.18 -15.47
C ASP A 35 -4.56 17.85 -14.59
N ALA A 36 -5.61 18.67 -14.72
CA ALA A 36 -6.80 18.58 -13.87
C ALA A 36 -7.53 17.23 -14.00
N ASP A 37 -7.70 16.73 -15.23
CA ASP A 37 -8.43 15.49 -15.50
C ASP A 37 -7.67 14.26 -14.99
N HIS A 38 -6.35 14.24 -15.20
CA HIS A 38 -5.46 13.20 -14.68
C HIS A 38 -5.41 13.24 -13.15
N SER A 39 -5.33 14.43 -12.56
CA SER A 39 -5.34 14.61 -11.10
C SER A 39 -6.62 14.08 -10.46
N LEU A 40 -7.79 14.41 -11.03
CA LEU A 40 -9.08 13.96 -10.51
C LEU A 40 -9.23 12.43 -10.62
N ARG A 41 -8.86 11.86 -11.77
CA ARG A 41 -8.93 10.41 -12.00
C ARG A 41 -8.02 9.64 -11.04
N LEU A 42 -6.76 10.04 -10.93
CA LEU A 42 -5.81 9.36 -10.04
C LEU A 42 -6.10 9.59 -8.57
N ASN A 43 -6.66 10.75 -8.18
CA ASN A 43 -7.10 10.95 -6.81
C ASN A 43 -8.25 10.00 -6.43
N ARG A 44 -9.21 9.75 -7.32
CA ARG A 44 -10.27 8.75 -7.08
C ARG A 44 -9.69 7.35 -6.91
N ALA A 45 -8.78 6.95 -7.79
CA ALA A 45 -8.09 5.67 -7.67
C ALA A 45 -7.27 5.57 -6.36
N PHE A 46 -6.62 6.66 -5.94
CA PHE A 46 -5.87 6.72 -4.70
C PHE A 46 -6.74 6.54 -3.45
N LEU A 47 -7.96 7.09 -3.44
CA LEU A 47 -8.88 6.91 -2.31
C LEU A 47 -9.31 5.45 -2.16
N GLU A 48 -9.61 4.77 -3.27
CA GLU A 48 -9.91 3.33 -3.25
C GLU A 48 -8.68 2.50 -2.82
N TYR A 49 -7.50 2.85 -3.32
CA TYR A 49 -6.24 2.25 -2.90
C TYR A 49 -6.03 2.36 -1.38
N GLN A 50 -6.22 3.55 -0.81
CA GLN A 50 -6.08 3.80 0.62
C GLN A 50 -7.05 2.96 1.45
N ARG A 51 -8.29 2.82 1.00
CA ARG A 51 -9.31 1.98 1.64
C ARG A 51 -8.87 0.51 1.66
N HIS A 52 -8.52 -0.04 0.50
CA HIS A 52 -8.09 -1.44 0.40
C HIS A 52 -6.82 -1.75 1.17
N PHE A 53 -5.87 -0.79 1.21
CA PHE A 53 -4.68 -0.93 2.01
C PHE A 53 -5.00 -1.04 3.51
N ALA A 54 -5.90 -0.20 4.03
CA ALA A 54 -6.33 -0.27 5.43
C ALA A 54 -7.08 -1.57 5.74
N GLU A 55 -7.95 -2.04 4.84
CA GLU A 55 -8.65 -3.32 4.95
C GLU A 55 -7.67 -4.51 5.04
N ALA A 56 -6.71 -4.58 4.10
CA ALA A 56 -5.69 -5.62 4.08
C ALA A 56 -4.81 -5.59 5.33
N GLN A 57 -4.40 -4.40 5.79
CA GLN A 57 -3.64 -4.25 7.03
C GLN A 57 -4.45 -4.66 8.27
N GLY A 58 -5.75 -4.41 8.30
CA GLY A 58 -6.65 -4.85 9.37
C GLY A 58 -6.70 -6.37 9.44
N LEU A 59 -6.97 -7.01 8.30
CA LEU A 59 -7.02 -8.46 8.18
C LEU A 59 -5.67 -9.12 8.55
N ALA A 60 -4.56 -8.57 8.08
CA ALA A 60 -3.23 -9.06 8.45
C ALA A 60 -3.00 -8.97 9.97
N ARG A 61 -3.40 -7.87 10.62
CA ARG A 61 -3.29 -7.71 12.08
C ARG A 61 -4.13 -8.74 12.84
N GLU A 62 -5.33 -9.03 12.37
CA GLU A 62 -6.20 -10.05 12.95
C GLU A 62 -5.54 -11.43 12.88
N ILE A 63 -5.16 -11.87 11.68
CA ILE A 63 -4.51 -13.17 11.46
C ILE A 63 -3.23 -13.30 12.31
N LEU A 64 -2.38 -12.27 12.31
CA LEU A 64 -1.14 -12.29 13.09
C LEU A 64 -1.40 -12.27 14.61
N SER A 65 -2.47 -11.61 15.05
CA SER A 65 -2.88 -11.62 16.47
C SER A 65 -3.37 -12.98 16.91
N GLU A 66 -4.16 -13.66 16.06
CA GLU A 66 -4.59 -15.05 16.26
C GLU A 66 -3.39 -16.00 16.28
N LEU A 67 -2.47 -15.89 15.32
CA LEU A 67 -1.25 -16.71 15.27
C LEU A 67 -0.36 -16.51 16.51
N ARG A 68 -0.23 -15.28 17.01
CA ARG A 68 0.48 -14.99 18.26
C ARG A 68 -0.23 -15.59 19.48
N GLY A 69 -1.56 -15.60 19.48
CA GLY A 69 -2.38 -16.19 20.55
C GLY A 69 -2.47 -17.72 20.49
N ALA A 70 -2.31 -18.30 19.31
CA ALA A 70 -2.33 -19.73 19.04
C ALA A 70 -1.05 -20.41 19.59
N LYS A 71 -1.01 -20.67 20.90
CA LYS A 71 -0.02 -21.58 21.47
C LYS A 71 -0.23 -22.99 20.89
N CYS A 72 0.88 -23.58 20.47
CA CYS A 72 1.07 -24.94 20.00
C CYS A 72 0.11 -25.95 20.68
N ARG A 73 -0.81 -26.55 19.92
CA ARG A 73 -1.34 -27.87 20.28
C ARG A 73 -0.25 -28.87 19.94
N THR A 74 0.64 -29.08 20.90
CA THR A 74 1.56 -30.23 20.91
C THR A 74 0.70 -31.49 20.85
N ALA A 75 0.81 -32.22 19.75
CA ALA A 75 0.43 -33.62 19.65
C ALA A 75 1.71 -34.46 19.62
#